data_AF-V9EIQ7-F1
#
_entry.id   AF-V9EIQ7-F1
#
_cell.length_a   1.000
_cell.length_b   1.000
_cell.length_c   1.000
_cell.angle_alpha   90.00
_cell.angle_beta   90.00
_cell.angle_gamma   90.00
#
_symmetry.space_group_name_H-M   'P 1'
#
loop_
_entity.id
_entity.type
_entity.pdbx_description
1 polymer ?
#
loop_
_entity_poly.entity_id
_entity_poly.type
_entity_poly.pdbx_seq_one_letter_code
_entity_poly.pdbx_strand_id
1 'polypeptide(L)'
;MLRVLQILEQYDPEHSPNTLSSDVIGCVVPRAPTTSESIYTEAVKTVHHANSATHNSSEVEDTNTLSRTRSGRADHTKWSTEQDSPKLHTKYRIKSSEEYRERRRLRQERFRAKQAQREKDLKTEVKKLRQDVPLLEMQRLRMSFENGLTLGSVVTEYFQIFRRGIWPSNAATSCFIKAMSQQQLVFLQTAISRHVIVGKFQGVDALIEQWRRYCTYFDNVEFRLGELEFSSPNIVWTRSTMSVSITEKTLEKVFPHLLEAEQLRLRSKLLSQRLVLPCRVCFEWNEVSKRVVRLDTMVDFITPLLDVLGNLDSVALALKKFLIISDCFH
;
A
#
# COMPACT_ATOMS: atom_id res chain seq x y z
N MET A 1 34.79 -0.99 6.28
CA MET A 1 34.18 0.16 5.57
C MET A 1 34.47 0.13 4.07
N LEU A 2 35.72 0.29 3.61
CA LEU A 2 36.10 0.42 2.18
C LEU A 2 35.33 -0.47 1.16
N ARG A 3 35.16 -1.78 1.42
CA ARG A 3 34.42 -2.68 0.50
C ARG A 3 32.94 -2.32 0.27
N VAL A 4 32.30 -1.55 1.15
CA VAL A 4 30.91 -1.09 0.96
C VAL A 4 30.85 0.01 -0.11
N LEU A 5 31.88 0.85 -0.20
CA LEU A 5 31.95 1.95 -1.18
C LEU A 5 32.12 1.41 -2.61
N GLN A 6 32.96 0.39 -2.80
CA GLN A 6 33.21 -0.21 -4.12
C GLN A 6 31.96 -0.87 -4.76
N ILE A 7 30.92 -1.16 -3.97
CA ILE A 7 29.64 -1.70 -4.48
C ILE A 7 28.70 -0.56 -4.93
N LEU A 8 28.94 0.68 -4.48
CA LEU A 8 28.12 1.85 -4.83
C LEU A 8 28.52 2.48 -6.18
N GLU A 9 29.77 2.31 -6.62
CA GLU A 9 30.29 2.89 -7.88
C GLU A 9 29.86 2.12 -9.15
N GLN A 10 29.26 0.92 -9.02
CA GLN A 10 28.90 0.07 -10.17
C GLN A 10 27.45 0.22 -10.64
N TYR A 11 26.74 1.28 -10.23
CA TYR A 11 25.34 1.53 -10.60
C TYR A 11 25.19 2.67 -11.61
N ASP A 12 25.30 2.34 -12.90
CA ASP A 12 24.93 3.23 -14.01
C ASP A 12 23.49 2.92 -14.47
N PRO A 13 22.54 3.89 -14.42
CA PRO A 13 21.14 3.66 -14.76
C PRO A 13 20.76 3.99 -16.21
N GLU A 14 21.62 4.61 -17.02
CA GLU A 14 21.23 5.30 -18.27
C GLU A 14 21.61 4.55 -19.56
N HIS A 15 21.00 3.38 -19.84
CA HIS A 15 21.03 2.76 -21.18
C HIS A 15 19.77 1.94 -21.51
N SER A 16 18.81 2.54 -22.24
CA SER A 16 17.82 1.78 -23.02
C SER A 16 17.24 2.61 -24.18
N PRO A 17 17.57 2.31 -25.45
CA PRO A 17 16.86 2.87 -26.60
C PRO A 17 15.57 2.08 -26.88
N ASN A 18 14.46 2.78 -27.13
CA ASN A 18 13.34 2.29 -27.96
C ASN A 18 12.28 3.39 -28.16
N THR A 19 12.32 4.06 -29.32
CA THR A 19 11.25 4.91 -29.83
C THR A 19 10.19 4.05 -30.52
N LEU A 20 8.90 4.31 -30.26
CA LEU A 20 7.78 3.73 -31.02
C LEU A 20 6.78 4.83 -31.42
N SER A 21 6.22 4.69 -32.62
CA SER A 21 5.45 5.73 -33.31
C SER A 21 4.01 5.87 -32.79
N SER A 22 3.40 7.03 -33.07
CA SER A 22 2.07 7.42 -32.59
C SER A 22 1.03 7.55 -33.71
N ASP A 23 0.79 6.47 -34.47
CA ASP A 23 -0.18 6.46 -35.58
C ASP A 23 -1.10 5.23 -35.58
N VAL A 24 -2.09 5.21 -34.68
CA VAL A 24 -3.33 4.40 -34.84
C VAL A 24 -4.53 5.18 -34.27
N ILE A 25 -5.22 5.93 -35.12
CA ILE A 25 -6.54 6.51 -34.79
C ILE A 25 -7.56 5.99 -35.81
N GLY A 26 -8.30 4.94 -35.43
CA GLY A 26 -9.39 4.39 -36.23
C GLY A 26 -10.62 5.30 -36.23
N CYS A 27 -11.25 5.48 -37.40
CA CYS A 27 -12.42 6.34 -37.57
C CYS A 27 -13.64 5.83 -36.79
N VAL A 28 -14.34 6.72 -36.08
CA VAL A 28 -15.61 6.43 -35.39
C VAL A 28 -16.79 6.95 -36.21
N VAL A 29 -17.65 6.05 -36.67
CA VAL A 29 -18.87 6.38 -37.43
C VAL A 29 -19.99 6.81 -36.48
N PRO A 30 -20.79 7.87 -36.78
CA PRO A 30 -21.91 8.28 -35.96
C PRO A 30 -23.06 7.25 -35.93
N ARG A 31 -23.73 7.12 -34.78
CA ARG A 31 -24.94 6.29 -34.62
C ARG A 31 -26.20 7.15 -34.84
N ALA A 32 -27.18 6.62 -35.57
CA ALA A 32 -28.42 7.34 -35.89
C ALA A 32 -29.30 7.60 -34.63
N PRO A 33 -30.10 8.69 -34.60
CA PRO A 33 -30.98 9.01 -33.48
C PRO A 33 -32.25 8.15 -33.49
N THR A 34 -32.79 7.88 -32.29
CA THR A 34 -34.10 7.23 -32.10
C THR A 34 -35.11 8.27 -31.64
N THR A 35 -36.30 8.29 -32.24
CA THR A 35 -37.36 9.27 -31.94
C THR A 35 -38.07 8.94 -30.63
N SER A 36 -38.46 9.96 -29.88
CA SER A 36 -39.29 9.86 -28.65
C SER A 36 -40.74 10.24 -28.93
N GLU A 37 -41.69 9.46 -28.43
CA GLU A 37 -43.09 9.90 -28.28
C GLU A 37 -43.35 10.43 -26.85
N SER A 38 -44.40 11.22 -26.70
CA SER A 38 -44.70 12.00 -25.48
C SER A 38 -46.13 11.78 -24.99
N ILE A 39 -46.32 11.83 -23.67
CA ILE A 39 -47.63 12.06 -23.03
C ILE A 39 -47.51 13.30 -22.14
N TYR A 40 -48.59 14.09 -22.03
CA TYR A 40 -48.58 15.51 -21.67
C TYR A 40 -49.52 15.81 -20.48
N THR A 41 -49.09 16.74 -19.58
CA THR A 41 -49.91 17.63 -18.69
C THR A 41 -50.89 16.98 -17.67
N GLU A 42 -50.77 17.25 -16.36
CA GLU A 42 -51.30 18.41 -15.59
C GLU A 42 -52.85 18.44 -15.44
N ALA A 43 -53.47 18.88 -14.34
CA ALA A 43 -53.02 19.34 -12.99
C ALA A 43 -54.24 19.35 -12.03
N VAL A 44 -54.09 19.80 -10.76
CA VAL A 44 -55.02 20.69 -10.00
C VAL A 44 -54.53 20.91 -8.55
N LYS A 45 -54.95 22.01 -7.90
CA LYS A 45 -54.60 22.43 -6.52
C LYS A 45 -55.82 22.46 -5.60
N THR A 46 -55.62 22.26 -4.29
CA THR A 46 -56.48 22.82 -3.22
C THR A 46 -55.65 23.18 -1.97
N VAL A 47 -56.26 23.82 -0.97
CA VAL A 47 -55.57 24.64 0.07
C VAL A 47 -56.20 24.44 1.46
N HIS A 48 -55.43 24.57 2.57
CA HIS A 48 -55.72 25.35 3.81
C HIS A 48 -55.09 24.79 5.11
N HIS A 49 -54.45 25.69 5.89
CA HIS A 49 -54.32 25.78 7.37
C HIS A 49 -53.76 24.59 8.21
N ALA A 50 -53.25 24.78 9.45
CA ALA A 50 -52.62 25.92 10.16
C ALA A 50 -52.03 25.42 11.52
N ASN A 51 -51.27 26.30 12.23
CA ASN A 51 -50.77 26.17 13.63
C ASN A 51 -49.66 25.11 13.86
N SER A 52 -48.67 25.21 14.77
CA SER A 52 -48.00 26.28 15.58
C SER A 52 -46.62 25.68 16.05
N ALA A 53 -45.77 26.16 17.00
CA ALA A 53 -45.82 27.21 18.04
C ALA A 53 -44.40 27.63 18.55
N THR A 54 -44.31 28.81 19.19
CA THR A 54 -43.48 29.22 20.35
C THR A 54 -41.97 28.86 20.54
N HIS A 55 -41.15 29.92 20.73
CA HIS A 55 -40.03 30.11 21.72
C HIS A 55 -38.83 29.12 21.78
N ASN A 56 -37.58 29.48 22.12
CA ASN A 56 -36.85 30.73 22.50
C ASN A 56 -35.38 30.58 22.01
N SER A 57 -34.61 31.63 21.67
CA SER A 57 -33.77 32.50 22.54
C SER A 57 -32.73 31.73 23.39
N SER A 58 -31.43 32.05 23.45
CA SER A 58 -30.69 33.30 23.18
C SER A 58 -29.21 33.09 22.75
N GLU A 59 -28.57 34.18 22.29
CA GLU A 59 -27.18 34.72 22.50
C GLU A 59 -26.04 33.79 23.03
N VAL A 60 -24.73 34.02 22.79
CA VAL A 60 -23.96 35.29 22.86
C VAL A 60 -22.85 35.39 21.79
N GLU A 61 -22.54 36.65 21.51
CA GLU A 61 -21.41 37.34 20.87
C GLU A 61 -20.01 36.86 21.39
N ASP A 62 -18.83 37.26 20.87
CA ASP A 62 -18.24 38.59 20.60
C ASP A 62 -17.42 38.60 19.28
N THR A 63 -17.54 39.54 18.34
CA THR A 63 -17.16 40.98 18.26
C THR A 63 -15.68 41.29 17.92
N ASN A 64 -15.51 42.48 17.29
CA ASN A 64 -14.27 43.18 16.88
C ASN A 64 -13.56 42.68 15.60
N THR A 65 -13.57 43.39 14.46
CA THR A 65 -13.40 44.84 14.11
C THR A 65 -11.95 45.25 13.89
N LEU A 66 -11.59 45.58 12.63
CA LEU A 66 -10.66 46.69 12.35
C LEU A 66 -10.92 47.34 10.97
N SER A 67 -11.50 48.54 11.03
CA SER A 67 -11.48 49.65 10.05
C SER A 67 -10.91 49.45 8.62
N ARG A 68 -11.75 49.71 7.60
CA ARG A 68 -11.29 50.34 6.34
C ARG A 68 -11.33 51.86 6.51
N THR A 69 -10.26 52.57 6.18
CA THR A 69 -10.28 54.03 6.04
C THR A 69 -11.07 54.44 4.79
N ARG A 70 -11.70 55.62 4.86
CA ARG A 70 -12.68 56.13 3.90
C ARG A 70 -12.17 57.45 3.34
N SER A 71 -12.00 57.50 2.02
CA SER A 71 -11.97 58.76 1.27
C SER A 71 -13.17 58.77 0.33
N GLY A 72 -13.82 59.91 0.18
CA GLY A 72 -14.99 60.06 -0.67
C GLY A 72 -15.09 61.47 -1.21
N ARG A 73 -15.94 61.65 -2.21
CA ARG A 73 -16.42 62.96 -2.63
C ARG A 73 -17.91 62.84 -2.93
N ALA A 74 -18.67 63.84 -2.52
CA ALA A 74 -20.06 63.99 -2.93
C ALA A 74 -20.13 64.60 -4.33
N ASP A 75 -21.29 64.50 -4.98
CA ASP A 75 -22.15 65.65 -5.29
C ASP A 75 -23.46 65.09 -5.91
N HIS A 76 -24.57 65.23 -5.20
CA HIS A 76 -25.61 66.23 -5.45
C HIS A 76 -26.37 66.05 -6.78
N THR A 77 -27.51 65.34 -6.75
CA THR A 77 -28.86 65.89 -6.49
C THR A 77 -29.53 66.50 -7.73
N LYS A 78 -30.49 65.77 -8.32
CA LYS A 78 -31.88 66.27 -8.50
C LYS A 78 -32.86 65.16 -8.88
N TRP A 79 -34.12 65.42 -8.58
CA TRP A 79 -35.31 64.58 -8.80
C TRP A 79 -36.12 65.18 -9.96
N SER A 80 -36.83 64.34 -10.74
CA SER A 80 -38.21 64.55 -11.23
C SER A 80 -38.56 63.79 -12.51
N THR A 81 -39.49 62.85 -12.35
CA THR A 81 -40.75 62.75 -13.12
C THR A 81 -40.70 62.46 -14.64
N GLU A 82 -41.01 61.19 -14.95
CA GLU A 82 -41.92 60.70 -16.01
C GLU A 82 -41.89 61.31 -17.42
N GLN A 83 -41.57 60.47 -18.41
CA GLN A 83 -42.47 60.26 -19.56
C GLN A 83 -42.30 58.84 -20.14
N ASP A 84 -43.27 58.40 -20.95
CA ASP A 84 -43.53 56.98 -21.26
C ASP A 84 -42.93 56.52 -22.62
N SER A 85 -42.41 55.28 -22.61
CA SER A 85 -42.16 54.41 -23.78
C SER A 85 -41.11 54.83 -24.83
N PRO A 86 -40.64 53.90 -25.71
CA PRO A 86 -40.90 52.47 -25.76
C PRO A 86 -39.64 51.60 -25.49
N LYS A 87 -39.86 50.29 -25.26
CA LYS A 87 -38.78 49.31 -25.00
C LYS A 87 -37.96 49.00 -26.26
N LEU A 88 -36.70 49.45 -26.32
CA LEU A 88 -35.76 49.02 -27.35
C LEU A 88 -35.38 47.54 -27.16
N HIS A 89 -35.75 46.71 -28.14
CA HIS A 89 -35.48 45.27 -28.14
C HIS A 89 -33.99 44.98 -28.42
N THR A 90 -33.16 44.92 -27.38
CA THR A 90 -31.79 44.40 -27.49
C THR A 90 -31.87 42.93 -27.94
N LYS A 91 -31.59 42.67 -29.23
CA LYS A 91 -31.55 41.31 -29.78
C LYS A 91 -30.44 40.51 -29.10
N TYR A 92 -30.83 39.64 -28.15
CA TYR A 92 -29.97 38.54 -27.70
C TYR A 92 -29.56 37.73 -28.92
N ARG A 93 -28.26 37.77 -29.29
CA ARG A 93 -27.74 37.02 -30.42
C ARG A 93 -27.73 35.53 -30.07
N ILE A 94 -28.81 34.84 -30.42
CA ILE A 94 -28.93 33.39 -30.27
C ILE A 94 -27.78 32.75 -31.06
N LYS A 95 -26.80 32.21 -30.33
CA LYS A 95 -25.64 31.50 -30.90
C LYS A 95 -26.13 30.27 -31.65
N SER A 96 -25.51 29.93 -32.79
CA SER A 96 -25.91 28.74 -33.55
C SER A 96 -25.90 27.48 -32.67
N SER A 97 -26.81 26.55 -32.93
CA SER A 97 -26.80 25.20 -32.35
C SER A 97 -25.43 24.53 -32.54
N GLU A 98 -24.76 24.84 -33.65
CA GLU A 98 -23.41 24.36 -33.97
C GLU A 98 -22.35 24.96 -33.06
N GLU A 99 -22.39 26.27 -32.77
CA GLU A 99 -21.49 26.90 -31.80
C GLU A 99 -21.60 26.23 -30.41
N TYR A 100 -22.81 25.80 -30.01
CA TYR A 100 -22.99 25.08 -28.75
C TYR A 100 -22.43 23.65 -28.80
N ARG A 101 -22.61 22.94 -29.92
CA ARG A 101 -22.03 21.60 -30.15
C ARG A 101 -20.50 21.65 -30.15
N GLU A 102 -19.91 22.61 -30.86
CA GLU A 102 -18.48 22.84 -30.92
C GLU A 102 -17.89 23.21 -29.55
N ARG A 103 -18.49 24.17 -28.83
CA ARG A 103 -18.08 24.51 -27.45
C ARG A 103 -18.15 23.30 -26.52
N ARG A 104 -19.14 22.41 -26.68
CA ARG A 104 -19.26 21.17 -25.89
C ARG A 104 -18.15 20.17 -26.25
N ARG A 105 -17.86 19.99 -27.54
CA ARG A 105 -16.74 19.17 -28.04
C ARG A 105 -15.40 19.66 -27.49
N LEU A 106 -15.06 20.94 -27.67
CA LEU A 106 -13.82 21.55 -27.17
C LEU A 106 -13.68 21.46 -25.64
N ARG A 107 -14.79 21.59 -24.89
CA ARG A 107 -14.79 21.36 -23.43
C ARG A 107 -14.50 19.90 -23.08
N GLN A 108 -15.08 18.95 -23.81
CA GLN A 108 -14.88 17.51 -23.58
C GLN A 108 -13.47 17.05 -23.98
N GLU A 109 -12.90 17.57 -25.06
CA GLU A 109 -11.51 17.35 -25.47
C GLU A 109 -10.53 17.92 -24.44
N ARG A 110 -10.73 19.17 -23.99
CA ARG A 110 -9.94 19.77 -22.89
C ARG A 110 -10.07 19.01 -21.57
N PHE A 111 -11.25 18.49 -21.24
CA PHE A 111 -11.46 17.67 -20.05
C PHE A 111 -10.68 16.36 -20.14
N ARG A 112 -10.79 15.63 -21.28
CA ARG A 112 -10.04 14.40 -21.55
C ARG A 112 -8.53 14.64 -21.50
N ALA A 113 -8.04 15.72 -22.11
CA ALA A 113 -6.63 16.10 -22.04
C ALA A 113 -6.16 16.38 -20.59
N LYS A 114 -6.95 17.12 -19.79
CA LYS A 114 -6.65 17.39 -18.38
C LYS A 114 -6.79 16.14 -17.47
N GLN A 115 -7.50 15.11 -17.91
CA GLN A 115 -7.55 13.80 -17.25
C GLN A 115 -6.31 12.97 -17.60
N ALA A 116 -6.00 12.82 -18.89
CA ALA A 116 -4.82 12.09 -19.38
C ALA A 116 -3.50 12.69 -18.87
N GLN A 117 -3.39 14.03 -18.81
CA GLN A 117 -2.22 14.68 -18.24
C GLN A 117 -2.06 14.35 -16.75
N ARG A 118 -3.12 14.46 -15.95
CA ARG A 118 -3.07 14.09 -14.51
C ARG A 118 -2.75 12.62 -14.29
N GLU A 119 -3.20 11.73 -15.18
CA GLU A 119 -2.81 10.31 -15.15
C GLU A 119 -1.32 10.10 -15.46
N LYS A 120 -0.76 10.86 -16.41
CA LYS A 120 0.67 10.86 -16.74
C LYS A 120 1.51 11.42 -15.59
N ASP A 121 1.09 12.53 -15.01
CA ASP A 121 1.75 13.18 -13.87
C ASP A 121 1.79 12.22 -12.67
N LEU A 122 0.65 11.65 -12.29
CA LEU A 122 0.53 10.68 -11.20
C LEU A 122 1.37 9.40 -11.45
N LYS A 123 1.40 8.88 -12.69
CA LYS A 123 2.29 7.75 -13.04
C LYS A 123 3.77 8.09 -12.88
N THR A 124 4.14 9.34 -13.15
CA THR A 124 5.53 9.83 -13.03
C THR A 124 5.91 10.00 -11.56
N GLU A 125 5.02 10.58 -10.75
CA GLU A 125 5.18 10.74 -9.31
C GLU A 125 5.23 9.39 -8.59
N VAL A 126 4.32 8.46 -8.89
CA VAL A 126 4.34 7.09 -8.33
C VAL A 126 5.59 6.32 -8.76
N LYS A 127 6.11 6.54 -9.97
CA LYS A 127 7.41 5.96 -10.38
C LYS A 127 8.53 6.52 -9.51
N LYS A 128 8.61 7.85 -9.34
CA LYS A 128 9.65 8.50 -8.54
C LYS A 128 9.60 8.06 -7.07
N LEU A 129 8.44 8.12 -6.41
CA LEU A 129 8.28 7.71 -5.02
C LEU A 129 8.70 6.25 -4.78
N ARG A 130 8.45 5.35 -5.75
CA ARG A 130 8.92 3.96 -5.71
C ARG A 130 10.44 3.80 -5.91
N GLN A 131 11.14 4.79 -6.45
CA GLN A 131 12.60 4.83 -6.54
C GLN A 131 13.21 5.48 -5.29
N ASP A 132 12.54 6.49 -4.73
CA ASP A 132 13.00 7.22 -3.53
C ASP A 132 12.94 6.35 -2.25
N VAL A 133 11.89 5.52 -2.07
CA VAL A 133 11.71 4.64 -0.88
C VAL A 133 12.97 3.82 -0.54
N PRO A 134 13.51 2.95 -1.41
CA PRO A 134 14.65 2.10 -1.03
C PRO A 134 15.94 2.89 -0.80
N LEU A 135 16.10 4.07 -1.40
CA LEU A 135 17.22 4.97 -1.14
C LEU A 135 17.14 5.54 0.29
N LEU A 136 15.95 5.98 0.70
CA LEU A 136 15.67 6.48 2.05
C LEU A 136 15.77 5.37 3.10
N GLU A 137 15.34 4.14 2.79
CA GLU A 137 15.49 3.00 3.70
C GLU A 137 16.94 2.52 3.83
N MET A 138 17.74 2.60 2.76
CA MET A 138 19.20 2.42 2.85
C MET A 138 19.87 3.51 3.68
N GLN A 139 19.44 4.78 3.53
CA GLN A 139 19.94 5.88 4.34
C GLN A 139 19.58 5.71 5.82
N ARG A 140 18.35 5.29 6.14
CA ARG A 140 17.94 4.91 7.51
C ARG A 140 18.87 3.84 8.08
N LEU A 141 19.03 2.73 7.36
CA LEU A 141 19.85 1.60 7.79
C LEU A 141 21.30 2.03 8.06
N ARG A 142 21.87 2.88 7.20
CA ARG A 142 23.21 3.45 7.38
C ARG A 142 23.30 4.27 8.67
N MET A 143 22.38 5.19 8.92
CA MET A 143 22.38 6.02 10.14
C MET A 143 22.16 5.17 11.40
N SER A 144 21.28 4.15 11.34
CA SER A 144 21.07 3.15 12.40
C SER A 144 22.34 2.36 12.73
N PHE A 145 23.28 2.24 11.80
CA PHE A 145 24.56 1.54 11.99
C PHE A 145 25.71 2.48 12.39
N GLU A 146 25.73 3.72 11.89
CA GLU A 146 26.72 4.75 12.25
C GLU A 146 26.58 5.19 13.71
N ASN A 147 25.36 5.20 14.26
CA ASN A 147 25.09 5.50 15.68
C ASN A 147 25.44 4.35 16.65
N GLY A 148 25.98 3.23 16.14
CA GLY A 148 26.37 2.06 16.93
C GLY A 148 25.31 0.96 17.00
N LEU A 149 25.73 -0.28 16.80
CA LEU A 149 24.85 -1.45 16.84
C LEU A 149 24.52 -1.83 18.29
N THR A 150 23.21 -1.92 18.59
CA THR A 150 22.68 -2.54 19.80
C THR A 150 21.84 -3.75 19.42
N LEU A 151 21.70 -4.73 20.32
CA LEU A 151 20.85 -5.90 20.08
C LEU A 151 19.40 -5.48 19.75
N GLY A 152 18.82 -4.53 20.51
CA GLY A 152 17.48 -4.02 20.27
C GLY A 152 17.28 -3.33 18.92
N SER A 153 18.25 -2.52 18.46
CA SER A 153 18.17 -1.89 17.13
C SER A 153 18.35 -2.90 16.00
N VAL A 154 19.24 -3.89 16.16
CA VAL A 154 19.43 -4.97 15.18
C VAL A 154 18.18 -5.86 15.06
N VAL A 155 17.55 -6.24 16.17
CA VAL A 155 16.27 -6.97 16.16
C VAL A 155 15.18 -6.15 15.48
N THR A 156 15.06 -4.86 15.82
CA THR A 156 14.04 -3.99 15.24
C THR A 156 14.21 -3.82 13.72
N GLU A 157 15.43 -3.59 13.23
CA GLU A 157 15.71 -3.49 11.79
C GLU A 157 15.52 -4.85 11.08
N TYR A 158 15.86 -6.00 11.70
CA TYR A 158 15.58 -7.32 11.13
C TYR A 158 14.09 -7.51 10.80
N PHE A 159 13.20 -7.22 11.74
CA PHE A 159 11.75 -7.34 11.52
C PHE A 159 11.19 -6.33 10.51
N GLN A 160 11.83 -5.17 10.32
CA GLN A 160 11.46 -4.22 9.26
C GLN A 160 11.92 -4.72 7.89
N ILE A 161 13.20 -5.10 7.78
CA ILE A 161 13.87 -5.48 6.53
C ILE A 161 13.37 -6.83 6.00
N PHE A 162 13.03 -7.78 6.86
CA PHE A 162 12.43 -9.08 6.50
C PHE A 162 10.90 -9.10 6.70
N ARG A 163 10.23 -7.93 6.81
CA ARG A 163 8.76 -7.84 6.99
C ARG A 163 7.96 -8.57 5.91
N ARG A 164 8.48 -8.67 4.68
CA ARG A 164 7.85 -9.40 3.55
C ARG A 164 8.60 -10.70 3.19
N GLY A 165 9.44 -11.18 4.09
CA GLY A 165 10.44 -12.21 3.81
C GLY A 165 11.55 -11.69 2.89
N ILE A 166 12.12 -12.58 2.07
CA ILE A 166 13.31 -12.27 1.26
C ILE A 166 12.97 -11.81 -0.17
N TRP A 167 13.65 -10.75 -0.63
CA TRP A 167 13.46 -10.20 -1.98
C TRP A 167 14.39 -10.89 -3.00
N PRO A 168 13.85 -11.40 -4.13
CA PRO A 168 14.65 -12.14 -5.11
C PRO A 168 15.58 -11.21 -5.90
N SER A 169 16.89 -11.48 -5.83
CA SER A 169 17.86 -10.88 -6.74
C SER A 169 17.96 -11.73 -8.01
N ASN A 170 17.44 -11.23 -9.13
CA ASN A 170 17.68 -11.79 -10.46
C ASN A 170 17.77 -10.66 -11.50
N ALA A 171 18.32 -10.96 -12.68
CA ALA A 171 18.59 -9.94 -13.70
C ALA A 171 17.34 -9.17 -14.15
N ALA A 172 16.18 -9.83 -14.19
CA ALA A 172 14.91 -9.27 -14.67
C ALA A 172 14.12 -8.49 -13.60
N THR A 173 14.54 -8.47 -12.33
CA THR A 173 13.82 -7.70 -11.31
C THR A 173 14.00 -6.18 -11.48
N SER A 174 12.99 -5.42 -11.06
CA SER A 174 13.00 -3.96 -11.13
C SER A 174 14.02 -3.35 -10.16
N CYS A 175 14.46 -2.11 -10.44
CA CYS A 175 15.37 -1.33 -9.59
C CYS A 175 14.96 -1.38 -8.09
N PHE A 176 13.66 -1.19 -7.80
CA PHE A 176 13.12 -1.29 -6.43
C PHE A 176 13.45 -2.64 -5.77
N ILE A 177 13.11 -3.76 -6.42
CA ILE A 177 13.36 -5.10 -5.86
C ILE A 177 14.87 -5.37 -5.68
N LYS A 178 15.71 -4.91 -6.62
CA LYS A 178 17.17 -5.02 -6.51
C LYS A 178 17.70 -4.25 -5.30
N ALA A 179 17.20 -3.03 -5.08
CA ALA A 179 17.60 -2.21 -3.94
C ALA A 179 17.12 -2.79 -2.59
N MET A 180 15.90 -3.34 -2.51
CA MET A 180 15.42 -4.04 -1.31
C MET A 180 16.23 -5.32 -1.01
N SER A 181 16.60 -6.08 -2.04
CA SER A 181 17.47 -7.26 -1.90
C SER A 181 18.89 -6.86 -1.45
N GLN A 182 19.42 -5.75 -1.98
CA GLN A 182 20.70 -5.18 -1.56
C GLN A 182 20.67 -4.69 -0.10
N GLN A 183 19.56 -4.10 0.37
CA GLN A 183 19.38 -3.73 1.77
C GLN A 183 19.42 -4.95 2.69
N GLN A 184 18.74 -6.04 2.31
CA GLN A 184 18.79 -7.33 3.02
C GLN A 184 20.23 -7.87 3.07
N LEU A 185 20.94 -7.85 1.95
CA LEU A 185 22.34 -8.30 1.89
C LEU A 185 23.27 -7.45 2.78
N VAL A 186 23.15 -6.12 2.75
CA VAL A 186 23.94 -5.22 3.59
C VAL A 186 23.64 -5.43 5.08
N PHE A 187 22.36 -5.58 5.47
CA PHE A 187 21.99 -5.90 6.84
C PHE A 187 22.64 -7.22 7.31
N LEU A 188 22.50 -8.30 6.53
CA LEU A 188 23.07 -9.60 6.87
C LEU A 188 24.60 -9.54 6.98
N GLN A 189 25.27 -8.85 6.04
CA GLN A 189 26.72 -8.67 6.07
C GLN A 189 27.22 -7.79 7.23
N THR A 190 26.38 -6.94 7.81
CA THR A 190 26.77 -6.03 8.90
C THR A 190 26.40 -6.55 10.29
N ALA A 191 25.15 -6.99 10.49
CA ALA A 191 24.59 -7.27 11.82
C ALA A 191 24.54 -8.77 12.19
N ILE A 192 24.69 -9.68 11.23
CA ILE A 192 24.63 -11.13 11.47
C ILE A 192 26.04 -11.75 11.33
N SER A 193 26.34 -12.80 12.11
CA SER A 193 27.57 -13.58 11.98
C SER A 193 27.55 -14.43 10.71
N ARG A 194 28.70 -14.57 10.03
CA ARG A 194 28.86 -15.52 8.91
C ARG A 194 28.58 -16.97 9.33
N HIS A 195 28.78 -17.27 10.61
CA HIS A 195 28.60 -18.58 11.23
C HIS A 195 27.42 -18.60 12.21
N VAL A 196 26.40 -17.76 11.96
CA VAL A 196 25.16 -17.70 12.76
C VAL A 196 24.51 -19.08 12.84
N ILE A 197 24.13 -19.49 14.05
CA ILE A 197 23.34 -20.71 14.29
C ILE A 197 21.87 -20.41 13.98
N VAL A 198 21.20 -21.31 13.26
CA VAL A 198 19.81 -21.16 12.80
C VAL A 198 19.08 -22.48 13.07
N GLY A 199 18.57 -22.66 14.28
CA GLY A 199 18.11 -23.96 14.78
C GLY A 199 19.28 -24.96 14.81
N LYS A 200 19.18 -26.02 14.00
CA LYS A 200 20.27 -27.01 13.79
C LYS A 200 21.14 -26.76 12.55
N PHE A 201 20.91 -25.68 11.80
CA PHE A 201 21.78 -25.26 10.70
C PHE A 201 22.75 -24.15 11.12
N GLN A 202 23.74 -23.88 10.26
CA GLN A 202 24.68 -22.79 10.46
C GLN A 202 24.91 -22.01 9.16
N GLY A 203 25.07 -20.70 9.28
CA GLY A 203 25.45 -19.78 8.20
C GLY A 203 24.31 -18.89 7.72
N VAL A 204 24.68 -17.75 7.14
CA VAL A 204 23.71 -16.78 6.58
C VAL A 204 22.87 -17.41 5.46
N ASP A 205 23.44 -18.33 4.69
CA ASP A 205 22.75 -19.05 3.62
C ASP A 205 21.61 -19.95 4.14
N ALA A 206 21.72 -20.48 5.36
CA ALA A 206 20.65 -21.25 6.00
C ALA A 206 19.46 -20.37 6.39
N LEU A 207 19.73 -19.16 6.91
CA LEU A 207 18.70 -18.15 7.19
C LEU A 207 18.01 -17.65 5.91
N ILE A 208 18.79 -17.45 4.84
CA ILE A 208 18.29 -17.11 3.50
C ILE A 208 17.40 -18.23 2.95
N GLU A 209 17.80 -19.50 3.08
CA GLU A 209 17.01 -20.65 2.62
C GLU A 209 15.71 -20.82 3.42
N GLN A 210 15.73 -20.61 4.74
CA GLN A 210 14.51 -20.60 5.57
C GLN A 210 13.52 -19.55 5.07
N TRP A 211 13.98 -18.32 4.83
CA TRP A 211 13.13 -17.27 4.25
C TRP A 211 12.66 -17.61 2.83
N ARG A 212 13.53 -18.17 1.99
CA ARG A 212 13.18 -18.60 0.63
C ARG A 212 12.09 -19.68 0.67
N ARG A 213 12.13 -20.61 1.62
CA ARG A 213 11.08 -21.62 1.84
C ARG A 213 9.75 -20.96 2.20
N TYR A 214 9.71 -20.07 3.21
CA TYR A 214 8.47 -19.37 3.57
C TYR A 214 7.88 -18.59 2.38
N CYS A 215 8.68 -17.80 1.66
CA CYS A 215 8.24 -17.07 0.47
C CYS A 215 7.95 -17.96 -0.77
N THR A 216 8.39 -19.23 -0.77
CA THR A 216 8.07 -20.18 -1.83
C THR A 216 6.78 -20.94 -1.53
N TYR A 217 6.54 -21.27 -0.27
CA TYR A 217 5.42 -22.12 0.15
C TYR A 217 4.16 -21.33 0.53
N PHE A 218 4.29 -20.07 0.92
CA PHE A 218 3.18 -19.19 1.31
C PHE A 218 3.16 -17.89 0.52
N ASP A 219 1.96 -17.40 0.22
CA ASP A 219 1.75 -16.08 -0.37
C ASP A 219 1.53 -15.02 0.73
N ASN A 220 1.67 -13.74 0.37
CA ASN A 220 1.36 -12.58 1.22
C ASN A 220 2.00 -12.62 2.62
N VAL A 221 3.22 -13.16 2.71
CA VAL A 221 4.01 -13.23 3.95
C VAL A 221 4.10 -11.84 4.60
N GLU A 222 3.80 -11.78 5.89
CA GLU A 222 4.06 -10.60 6.71
C GLU A 222 4.60 -10.98 8.08
N PHE A 223 5.85 -10.65 8.35
CA PHE A 223 6.47 -10.85 9.65
C PHE A 223 6.46 -9.54 10.44
N ARG A 224 5.95 -9.56 11.68
CA ARG A 224 5.86 -8.40 12.55
C ARG A 224 6.50 -8.70 13.91
N LEU A 225 7.26 -7.72 14.38
CA LEU A 225 7.73 -7.63 15.76
C LEU A 225 6.55 -7.24 16.66
N GLY A 226 6.43 -7.91 17.81
CA GLY A 226 5.63 -7.47 18.94
C GLY A 226 6.54 -7.06 20.10
N GLU A 227 6.51 -7.83 21.17
CA GLU A 227 7.24 -7.54 22.42
C GLU A 227 8.68 -8.06 22.37
N LEU A 228 9.61 -7.36 23.05
CA LEU A 228 10.99 -7.80 23.28
C LEU A 228 11.15 -8.24 24.75
N GLU A 229 11.66 -9.44 24.96
CA GLU A 229 11.91 -10.08 26.24
C GLU A 229 13.43 -10.30 26.42
N PHE A 230 14.14 -9.33 26.99
CA PHE A 230 15.57 -9.45 27.26
C PHE A 230 15.81 -10.42 28.43
N SER A 231 16.36 -11.60 28.14
CA SER A 231 16.77 -12.58 29.15
C SER A 231 18.18 -12.31 29.68
N SER A 232 19.01 -11.60 28.91
CA SER A 232 20.30 -11.05 29.33
C SER A 232 20.68 -9.88 28.41
N PRO A 233 21.77 -9.12 28.70
CA PRO A 233 22.27 -8.10 27.77
C PRO A 233 22.60 -8.63 26.36
N ASN A 234 22.90 -9.94 26.27
CA ASN A 234 23.28 -10.61 25.04
C ASN A 234 22.17 -11.51 24.45
N ILE A 235 21.02 -11.68 25.12
CA ILE A 235 19.96 -12.60 24.66
C ILE A 235 18.60 -11.89 24.77
N VAL A 236 17.94 -11.72 23.63
CA VAL A 236 16.56 -11.24 23.55
C VAL A 236 15.69 -12.25 22.83
N TRP A 237 14.55 -12.56 23.45
CA TRP A 237 13.45 -13.24 22.78
C TRP A 237 12.46 -12.20 22.27
N THR A 238 11.76 -12.47 21.17
CA THR A 238 10.64 -11.65 20.73
C THR A 238 9.36 -12.45 20.66
N ARG A 239 8.25 -11.85 21.09
CA ARG A 239 6.91 -12.33 20.74
C ARG A 239 6.53 -11.64 19.43
N SER A 240 6.41 -12.43 18.37
CA SER A 240 6.25 -11.94 17.01
C SER A 240 5.11 -12.66 16.29
N THR A 241 4.78 -12.22 15.08
CA THR A 241 3.68 -12.80 14.31
C THR A 241 4.04 -12.92 12.84
N MET A 242 3.83 -14.11 12.25
CA MET A 242 3.98 -14.37 10.83
C MET A 242 2.61 -14.62 10.20
N SER A 243 2.07 -13.64 9.49
CA SER A 243 0.83 -13.82 8.71
C SER A 243 1.13 -14.37 7.32
N VAL A 244 0.42 -15.41 6.90
CA VAL A 244 0.62 -16.11 5.63
C VAL A 244 -0.69 -16.45 4.96
N SER A 245 -0.74 -16.44 3.62
CA SER A 245 -1.90 -16.89 2.84
C SER A 245 -1.66 -18.29 2.28
N ILE A 246 -2.65 -19.17 2.45
CA ILE A 246 -2.65 -20.56 1.99
C ILE A 246 -3.16 -20.61 0.55
N THR A 247 -2.35 -21.13 -0.37
CA THR A 247 -2.69 -21.33 -1.79
C THR A 247 -2.65 -22.81 -2.17
N GLU A 248 -3.03 -23.14 -3.40
CA GLU A 248 -2.89 -24.51 -3.94
C GLU A 248 -1.44 -24.99 -3.87
N LYS A 249 -0.49 -24.11 -4.16
CA LYS A 249 0.96 -24.32 -3.98
C LYS A 249 1.34 -24.59 -2.52
N THR A 250 0.69 -23.93 -1.55
CA THR A 250 0.86 -24.25 -0.13
C THR A 250 0.38 -25.66 0.18
N LEU A 251 -0.78 -26.06 -0.35
CA LEU A 251 -1.30 -27.42 -0.16
C LEU A 251 -0.33 -28.46 -0.75
N GLU A 252 0.18 -28.26 -1.96
CA GLU A 252 1.18 -29.14 -2.58
C GLU A 252 2.48 -29.27 -1.77
N LYS A 253 3.01 -28.17 -1.23
CA LYS A 253 4.38 -28.14 -0.67
C LYS A 253 4.42 -28.25 0.86
N VAL A 254 3.31 -28.03 1.55
CA VAL A 254 3.23 -27.97 3.02
C VAL A 254 2.28 -29.01 3.59
N PHE A 255 1.13 -29.20 2.93
CA PHE A 255 0.06 -30.10 3.36
C PHE A 255 -0.27 -31.17 2.29
N PRO A 256 0.71 -31.89 1.70
CA PRO A 256 0.48 -32.71 0.50
C PRO A 256 -0.59 -33.79 0.67
N HIS A 257 -0.74 -34.32 1.90
CA HIS A 257 -1.82 -35.24 2.26
C HIS A 257 -3.24 -34.67 2.01
N LEU A 258 -3.43 -33.35 2.13
CA LEU A 258 -4.74 -32.72 1.94
C LEU A 258 -5.17 -32.66 0.46
N LEU A 259 -4.32 -33.07 -0.49
CA LEU A 259 -4.70 -33.26 -1.88
C LEU A 259 -5.44 -34.58 -2.14
N GLU A 260 -5.34 -35.55 -1.22
CA GLU A 260 -6.06 -36.83 -1.28
C GLU A 260 -7.58 -36.60 -1.24
N ALA A 261 -8.35 -37.38 -2.01
CA ALA A 261 -9.77 -37.14 -2.23
C ALA A 261 -10.62 -37.13 -0.94
N GLU A 262 -10.24 -37.97 0.03
CA GLU A 262 -10.86 -38.05 1.36
C GLU A 262 -10.74 -36.74 2.15
N GLN A 263 -9.66 -35.99 1.92
CA GLN A 263 -9.30 -34.79 2.69
C GLN A 263 -9.90 -33.50 2.12
N LEU A 264 -10.78 -33.59 1.11
CA LEU A 264 -11.40 -32.45 0.43
C LEU A 264 -12.07 -31.45 1.38
N ARG A 265 -12.64 -31.91 2.51
CA ARG A 265 -13.24 -31.07 3.56
C ARG A 265 -12.21 -30.24 4.35
N LEU A 266 -11.02 -30.78 4.62
CA LEU A 266 -9.94 -30.04 5.26
C LEU A 266 -9.27 -29.09 4.26
N ARG A 267 -9.09 -29.55 3.01
CA ARG A 267 -8.58 -28.75 1.90
C ARG A 267 -9.40 -27.49 1.64
N SER A 268 -10.74 -27.62 1.58
CA SER A 268 -11.62 -26.48 1.33
C SER A 268 -11.73 -25.51 2.50
N LYS A 269 -11.50 -25.97 3.75
CA LYS A 269 -11.38 -25.08 4.91
C LYS A 269 -10.11 -24.23 4.87
N LEU A 270 -8.98 -24.81 4.43
CA LEU A 270 -7.66 -24.18 4.50
C LEU A 270 -7.30 -23.34 3.27
N LEU A 271 -7.76 -23.71 2.08
CA LEU A 271 -7.47 -22.96 0.85
C LEU A 271 -7.98 -21.51 0.95
N SER A 272 -7.16 -20.56 0.48
CA SER A 272 -7.41 -19.12 0.53
C SER A 272 -7.48 -18.49 1.93
N GLN A 273 -7.23 -19.24 3.00
CA GLN A 273 -7.16 -18.68 4.35
C GLN A 273 -5.92 -17.81 4.53
N ARG A 274 -6.03 -16.83 5.45
CA ARG A 274 -4.88 -16.09 5.97
C ARG A 274 -4.61 -16.50 7.42
N LEU A 275 -3.67 -17.43 7.62
CA LEU A 275 -3.24 -17.81 8.96
C LEU A 275 -2.41 -16.68 9.58
N VAL A 276 -2.57 -16.50 10.89
CA VAL A 276 -1.82 -15.53 11.70
C VAL A 276 -1.04 -16.34 12.72
N LEU A 277 0.22 -16.67 12.40
CA LEU A 277 1.04 -17.60 13.18
C LEU A 277 1.76 -16.86 14.32
N PRO A 278 1.52 -17.20 15.60
CA PRO A 278 2.37 -16.74 16.69
C PRO A 278 3.80 -17.26 16.51
N CYS A 279 4.80 -16.42 16.76
CA CYS A 279 6.20 -16.80 16.67
C CYS A 279 6.97 -16.37 17.92
N ARG A 280 7.95 -17.18 18.34
CA ARG A 280 9.01 -16.74 19.24
C ARG A 280 10.35 -16.78 18.51
N VAL A 281 11.10 -15.69 18.57
CA VAL A 281 12.43 -15.60 17.93
C VAL A 281 13.48 -15.31 18.99
N CYS A 282 14.54 -16.11 19.05
CA CYS A 282 15.70 -15.85 19.92
C CYS A 282 16.82 -15.22 19.11
N PHE A 283 17.39 -14.12 19.61
CA PHE A 283 18.61 -13.50 19.08
C PHE A 283 19.69 -13.54 20.15
N GLU A 284 20.79 -14.24 19.87
CA GLU A 284 22.00 -14.25 20.72
C GLU A 284 23.05 -13.31 20.11
N TRP A 285 23.61 -12.44 20.94
CA TRP A 285 24.48 -11.34 20.55
C TRP A 285 25.91 -11.56 21.03
N ASN A 286 26.86 -11.42 20.12
CA ASN A 286 28.28 -11.38 20.44
C ASN A 286 28.74 -9.92 20.48
N GLU A 287 28.90 -9.40 21.70
CA GLU A 287 29.20 -7.99 21.97
C GLU A 287 30.57 -7.53 21.42
N VAL A 288 31.55 -8.44 21.32
CA VAL A 288 32.89 -8.15 20.78
C VAL A 288 32.86 -7.92 19.27
N SER A 289 32.12 -8.77 18.53
CA SER A 289 31.99 -8.66 17.07
C SER A 289 30.81 -7.78 16.62
N LYS A 290 29.99 -7.32 17.57
CA LYS A 290 28.74 -6.56 17.37
C LYS A 290 27.80 -7.23 16.37
N ARG A 291 27.56 -8.53 16.53
CA ARG A 291 26.77 -9.37 15.62
C ARG A 291 25.91 -10.39 16.34
N VAL A 292 24.78 -10.73 15.71
CA VAL A 292 23.95 -11.88 16.08
C VAL A 292 24.68 -13.17 15.71
N VAL A 293 24.89 -14.06 16.68
CA VAL A 293 25.55 -15.37 16.53
C VAL A 293 24.58 -16.55 16.54
N ARG A 294 23.33 -16.35 16.98
CA ARG A 294 22.24 -17.33 16.89
C ARG A 294 20.92 -16.62 16.61
N LEU A 295 20.13 -17.17 15.68
CA LEU A 295 18.81 -16.68 15.30
C LEU A 295 17.88 -17.89 15.12
N ASP A 296 17.18 -18.26 16.20
CA ASP A 296 16.23 -19.38 16.19
C ASP A 296 14.80 -18.86 16.09
N THR A 297 13.96 -19.48 15.25
CA THR A 297 12.55 -19.08 15.05
C THR A 297 11.63 -20.26 15.30
N MET A 298 10.83 -20.18 16.37
CA MET A 298 9.74 -21.09 16.70
C MET A 298 8.43 -20.49 16.16
N VAL A 299 7.56 -21.31 15.54
CA VAL A 299 6.33 -20.86 14.88
C VAL A 299 5.17 -21.77 15.29
N ASP A 300 4.14 -21.24 15.94
CA ASP A 300 2.94 -21.99 16.27
C ASP A 300 2.01 -22.10 15.05
N PHE A 301 1.92 -23.31 14.51
CA PHE A 301 0.94 -23.70 13.49
C PHE A 301 -0.29 -24.38 14.11
N ILE A 302 -0.25 -24.84 15.35
CA ILE A 302 -1.33 -25.62 15.97
C ILE A 302 -2.51 -24.71 16.28
N THR A 303 -2.30 -23.59 17.00
CA THR A 303 -3.41 -22.68 17.35
C THR A 303 -4.15 -22.15 16.12
N PRO A 304 -3.47 -21.60 15.07
CA PRO A 304 -4.18 -21.04 13.92
C PRO A 304 -4.82 -22.09 13.01
N LEU A 305 -4.29 -23.33 13.00
CA LEU A 305 -4.97 -24.44 12.32
C LEU A 305 -6.17 -24.94 13.13
N LEU A 306 -6.12 -24.92 14.46
CA LEU A 306 -7.24 -25.28 15.33
C LEU A 306 -8.42 -24.32 15.14
N ASP A 307 -8.16 -23.00 15.05
CA ASP A 307 -9.19 -21.99 14.78
C ASP A 307 -9.92 -22.23 13.44
N VAL A 308 -9.20 -22.61 12.39
CA VAL A 308 -9.77 -22.86 11.04
C VAL A 308 -10.44 -24.24 10.95
N LEU A 309 -9.82 -25.27 11.52
CA LEU A 309 -10.28 -26.65 11.37
C LEU A 309 -11.32 -27.06 12.42
N GLY A 310 -11.29 -26.46 13.62
CA GLY A 310 -12.29 -26.57 14.67
C GLY A 310 -12.17 -27.79 15.59
N ASN A 311 -11.14 -28.62 15.44
CA ASN A 311 -10.82 -29.74 16.34
C ASN A 311 -9.37 -30.22 16.13
N LEU A 312 -8.78 -30.82 17.17
CA LEU A 312 -7.39 -31.28 17.15
C LEU A 312 -7.14 -32.46 16.19
N ASP A 313 -8.11 -33.37 16.00
CA ASP A 313 -7.96 -34.50 15.07
C ASP A 313 -7.74 -34.02 13.63
N SER A 314 -8.47 -32.99 13.22
CA SER A 314 -8.31 -32.34 11.91
C SER A 314 -6.95 -31.65 11.78
N VAL A 315 -6.43 -31.05 12.86
CA VAL A 315 -5.08 -30.46 12.89
C VAL A 315 -4.01 -31.55 12.79
N ALA A 316 -4.14 -32.64 13.53
CA ALA A 316 -3.23 -33.79 13.47
C ALA A 316 -3.21 -34.44 12.07
N LEU A 317 -4.38 -34.58 11.42
CA LEU A 317 -4.48 -35.05 10.03
C LEU A 317 -3.81 -34.10 9.04
N ALA A 318 -4.00 -32.78 9.19
CA ALA A 318 -3.32 -31.79 8.35
C ALA A 318 -1.78 -31.80 8.54
N LEU A 319 -1.31 -31.97 9.78
CA LEU A 319 0.13 -31.97 10.11
C LEU A 319 0.85 -33.30 9.82
N LYS A 320 0.12 -34.37 9.48
CA LYS A 320 0.64 -35.76 9.32
C LYS A 320 1.83 -35.92 8.36
N LYS A 321 2.03 -34.99 7.42
CA LYS A 321 3.27 -34.83 6.59
C LYS A 321 3.60 -33.34 6.39
N PHE A 322 3.70 -32.58 7.48
CA PHE A 322 3.98 -31.15 7.41
C PHE A 322 5.43 -30.83 7.02
N LEU A 323 5.68 -30.59 5.74
CA LEU A 323 7.04 -30.52 5.18
C LEU A 323 7.85 -29.25 5.54
N ILE A 324 7.27 -28.28 6.25
CA ILE A 324 7.99 -27.09 6.73
C ILE A 324 8.72 -27.35 8.06
N ILE A 325 8.34 -28.37 8.83
CA ILE A 325 8.96 -28.70 10.12
C ILE A 325 9.68 -30.05 10.03
N SER A 326 10.93 -29.99 9.57
CA SER A 326 11.98 -30.92 9.97
C SER A 326 12.93 -30.32 11.00
N ASP A 327 13.19 -29.00 10.95
CA ASP A 327 14.45 -28.44 11.48
C ASP A 327 14.36 -27.28 12.49
N CYS A 328 13.16 -26.77 12.80
CA CYS A 328 12.97 -25.60 13.67
C CYS A 328 12.39 -25.93 15.07
N PHE A 329 12.27 -27.21 15.42
CA PHE A 329 11.64 -27.69 16.66
C PHE A 329 12.55 -28.68 17.39
N HIS A 330 12.90 -28.33 18.62
CA HIS A 330 13.46 -29.18 19.67
C HIS A 330 12.96 -28.64 21.02
#